data_AF-A0A351E6C4-F1
#
_entry.id   AF-A0A351E6C4-F1
#
_cell.length_a   1.000
_cell.length_b   1.000
_cell.length_c   1.000
_cell.angle_alpha   90.00
_cell.angle_beta   90.00
_cell.angle_gamma   90.00
#
_symmetry.space_group_name_H-M   'P 1'
#
loop_
_entity.id
_entity.type
_entity.pdbx_description
1 polymer ?
#
loop_
_entity_poly.entity_id
_entity_poly.type
_entity_poly.pdbx_seq_one_letter_code
_entity_poly.pdbx_strand_id
1 'polypeptide(L)'
;MKKYDVAIIGGGPAAIYAGWEFMVKYPDLSVLIVEEGHPVDKRFCPLAAGKADHCLRCVPCAIMRGFGGAGAFSDGKYNFTTEFGGWLPDYLPKKTVMDLIDYVDSINCSNGAPGETYTTKNSSIRRLALGCDLHLLNGKVRH
;
A
#
# COMPACT_ATOMS: atom_id res chain seq x y z
N MET A 1 19.21 28.36 -4.46
CA MET A 1 18.59 27.04 -4.20
C MET A 1 17.21 27.25 -3.58
N LYS A 2 16.24 26.36 -3.83
CA LYS A 2 15.07 26.27 -2.95
C LYS A 2 15.49 25.60 -1.63
N LYS A 3 14.84 25.96 -0.53
CA LYS A 3 14.90 25.23 0.74
C LYS A 3 13.58 24.49 0.93
N TYR A 4 13.62 23.42 1.71
CA TYR A 4 12.50 22.62 2.14
C TYR A 4 12.73 22.22 3.60
N ASP A 5 11.68 22.16 4.41
CA ASP A 5 11.76 21.80 5.83
C ASP A 5 11.75 20.28 6.03
N VAL A 6 11.09 19.55 5.12
CA VAL A 6 11.01 18.09 5.12
C VAL A 6 11.33 17.55 3.72
N ALA A 7 12.21 16.55 3.64
CA ALA A 7 12.47 15.80 2.42
C ALA A 7 12.12 14.31 2.63
N ILE A 8 11.29 13.77 1.74
CA ILE A 8 10.83 12.38 1.73
C ILE A 8 11.39 11.71 0.47
N ILE A 9 12.04 10.56 0.62
CA ILE A 9 12.67 9.83 -0.49
C ILE A 9 11.85 8.58 -0.82
N GLY A 10 11.54 8.41 -2.10
CA GLY A 10 10.55 7.46 -2.62
C GLY A 10 9.14 8.07 -2.70
N GLY A 11 8.36 7.64 -3.68
CA GLY A 11 6.97 8.04 -3.95
C GLY A 11 5.96 6.92 -3.75
N GLY A 12 6.30 5.88 -2.96
CA GLY A 12 5.39 4.79 -2.60
C GLY A 12 4.34 5.18 -1.54
N PRO A 13 3.40 4.28 -1.19
CA PRO A 13 2.28 4.59 -0.30
C PRO A 13 2.71 5.20 1.05
N ALA A 14 3.77 4.69 1.67
CA ALA A 14 4.31 5.24 2.92
C ALA A 14 4.74 6.71 2.80
N ALA A 15 5.35 7.10 1.66
CA ALA A 15 5.73 8.48 1.39
C ALA A 15 4.52 9.37 1.06
N ILE A 16 3.50 8.82 0.39
CA ILE A 16 2.25 9.52 0.08
C ILE A 16 1.50 9.86 1.36
N TYR A 17 1.31 8.89 2.27
CA TYR A 17 0.63 9.15 3.55
C TYR A 17 1.47 9.99 4.51
N ALA A 18 2.80 9.88 4.50
CA ALA A 18 3.67 10.80 5.24
C ALA A 18 3.53 12.25 4.72
N GLY A 19 3.52 12.45 3.41
CA GLY A 19 3.24 13.76 2.81
C GLY A 19 1.86 14.31 3.16
N TRP A 20 0.82 13.47 3.10
CA TRP A 20 -0.54 13.80 3.53
C TRP A 20 -0.60 14.23 5.01
N GLU A 21 0.03 13.45 5.90
CA GLU A 21 0.15 13.77 7.33
C GLU A 21 0.80 15.14 7.59
N PHE A 22 1.92 15.43 6.92
CA PHE A 22 2.56 16.75 7.03
C PHE A 22 1.65 17.87 6.51
N MET A 23 1.02 17.71 5.34
CA MET A 23 0.11 18.72 4.78
C MET A 23 -1.12 18.99 5.67
N VAL A 24 -1.63 17.99 6.40
CA VAL A 24 -2.81 18.12 7.27
C VAL A 24 -2.46 18.66 8.66
N LYS A 25 -1.35 18.23 9.27
CA LYS A 25 -0.99 18.60 10.66
C LYS A 25 -0.01 19.77 10.76
N TYR A 26 0.75 20.04 9.70
CA TYR A 26 1.81 21.05 9.67
C TYR A 26 1.80 21.84 8.35
N PRO A 27 0.67 22.50 7.99
CA PRO A 27 0.47 23.10 6.66
C PRO A 27 1.47 24.23 6.32
N ASP A 28 2.14 24.81 7.31
CA ASP A 28 3.18 25.83 7.12
C ASP A 28 4.55 25.24 6.70
N LEU A 29 4.75 23.92 6.79
CA LEU A 29 6.02 23.28 6.42
C LEU A 29 6.13 23.02 4.92
N SER A 30 7.28 23.38 4.34
CA SER A 30 7.60 23.10 2.94
C SER A 30 8.13 21.67 2.76
N VAL A 31 7.25 20.78 2.28
CA VAL A 31 7.57 19.36 2.04
C VAL A 31 8.03 19.11 0.60
N LEU A 32 9.07 18.28 0.43
CA LEU A 32 9.53 17.76 -0.86
C LEU A 32 9.46 16.23 -0.87
N ILE A 33 8.81 15.64 -1.88
CA ILE A 33 8.92 14.20 -2.19
C ILE A 33 9.84 14.04 -3.41
N VAL A 34 10.81 13.14 -3.34
CA VAL A 34 11.75 12.81 -4.43
C VAL A 34 11.61 11.32 -4.79
N GLU A 35 11.28 11.03 -6.05
CA GLU A 35 11.10 9.66 -6.56
C GLU A 35 12.03 9.44 -7.78
N GLU A 36 12.58 8.22 -7.92
CA GLU A 36 13.51 7.85 -8.99
C GLU A 36 12.78 7.57 -10.32
N GLY A 37 11.59 6.98 -10.25
CA GLY A 37 10.76 6.67 -11.41
C GLY A 37 9.85 7.81 -11.84
N HIS A 38 8.79 7.46 -12.57
CA HIS A 38 7.93 8.43 -13.25
C HIS A 38 6.61 8.70 -12.51
N PRO A 39 5.95 9.84 -12.77
CA PRO A 39 4.52 10.04 -12.51
C PRO A 39 3.67 8.89 -13.04
N VAL A 40 2.56 8.56 -12.36
CA VAL A 40 1.82 7.31 -12.58
C VAL A 40 1.29 7.13 -14.01
N ASP A 41 0.89 8.23 -14.66
CA ASP A 41 0.47 8.33 -16.06
C ASP A 41 1.57 7.96 -17.08
N LYS A 42 2.84 8.01 -16.65
CA LYS A 42 4.03 7.75 -17.49
C LYS A 42 4.76 6.46 -17.11
N ARG A 43 4.22 5.67 -16.17
CA ARG A 43 4.78 4.36 -15.80
C ARG A 43 4.26 3.31 -16.78
N PHE A 44 5.14 2.74 -17.60
CA PHE A 44 4.78 1.70 -18.57
C PHE A 44 5.71 0.49 -18.46
N CYS A 45 5.12 -0.71 -18.39
CA CYS A 45 5.85 -1.98 -18.41
C CYS A 45 5.37 -2.84 -19.59
N PRO A 46 6.23 -3.14 -20.58
CA PRO A 46 5.86 -3.94 -21.75
C PRO A 46 5.26 -5.31 -21.40
N LEU A 47 5.81 -5.99 -20.39
CA LEU A 47 5.32 -7.29 -19.91
C LEU A 47 3.90 -7.21 -19.35
N ALA A 48 3.64 -6.24 -18.45
CA ALA A 48 2.30 -6.05 -17.87
C ALA A 48 1.25 -5.59 -18.91
N ALA A 49 1.71 -4.97 -20.00
CA ALA A 49 0.88 -4.59 -21.14
C ALA A 49 0.74 -5.67 -22.23
N GLY A 50 1.24 -6.89 -22.00
CA GLY A 50 1.19 -7.99 -22.97
C GLY A 50 2.03 -7.79 -24.23
N LYS A 51 2.99 -6.84 -24.22
CA LYS A 51 3.88 -6.50 -25.35
C LYS A 51 5.29 -7.10 -25.24
N ALA A 52 5.51 -7.96 -24.23
CA ALA A 52 6.70 -8.77 -24.08
C ALA A 52 6.32 -10.09 -23.41
N ASP A 53 7.01 -11.17 -23.79
CA ASP A 53 6.89 -12.52 -23.20
C ASP A 53 7.72 -12.69 -21.92
N HIS A 54 8.71 -11.82 -21.69
CA HIS A 54 9.58 -11.83 -20.52
C HIS A 54 9.86 -10.43 -19.95
N CYS A 55 10.45 -10.38 -18.74
CA CYS A 55 10.78 -9.14 -18.07
C CYS A 55 12.05 -8.49 -18.65
N LEU A 56 11.89 -7.35 -19.33
CA LEU A 56 12.96 -6.59 -19.97
C LEU A 56 13.89 -5.80 -19.01
N ARG A 57 13.71 -5.95 -17.68
CA ARG A 57 14.56 -5.35 -16.63
C ARG A 57 14.79 -3.83 -16.78
N CYS A 58 13.75 -3.07 -17.12
CA CYS A 58 13.81 -1.62 -17.34
C CYS A 58 14.49 -0.86 -16.18
N VAL A 59 15.21 0.23 -16.50
CA VAL A 59 15.89 1.10 -15.55
C VAL A 59 15.43 2.55 -15.77
N PRO A 60 14.64 3.16 -14.85
CA PRO A 60 14.00 2.53 -13.70
C PRO A 60 12.92 1.50 -14.10
N CYS A 61 12.66 0.53 -13.23
CA CYS A 61 11.62 -0.47 -13.46
C CYS A 61 10.26 0.12 -13.13
N ALA A 62 9.44 0.40 -14.14
CA ALA A 62 8.15 1.07 -13.99
C ALA A 62 7.14 0.36 -13.07
N ILE A 63 7.28 -0.95 -12.83
CA ILE A 63 6.48 -1.67 -11.83
C ILE A 63 6.92 -1.32 -10.39
N MET A 64 8.22 -1.25 -10.13
CA MET A 64 8.75 -1.07 -8.77
C MET A 64 8.95 0.39 -8.37
N ARG A 65 9.23 1.27 -9.35
CA ARG A 65 9.61 2.68 -9.16
C ARG A 65 8.67 3.62 -9.91
N GLY A 66 8.50 4.82 -9.37
CA GLY A 66 7.53 5.83 -9.79
C GLY A 66 6.45 6.10 -8.73
N PHE A 67 5.65 7.14 -8.94
CA PHE A 67 4.63 7.56 -7.98
C PHE A 67 3.58 6.47 -7.75
N GLY A 68 3.25 6.20 -6.49
CA GLY A 68 2.47 5.03 -6.03
C GLY A 68 3.31 3.77 -5.78
N GLY A 69 4.63 3.78 -6.07
CA GLY A 69 5.56 2.67 -5.83
C GLY A 69 5.11 1.35 -6.45
N ALA A 70 5.49 0.22 -5.84
CA ALA A 70 5.04 -1.11 -6.27
C ALA A 70 3.51 -1.32 -6.17
N GLY A 71 2.82 -0.56 -5.31
CA GLY A 71 1.37 -0.68 -5.11
C GLY A 71 0.55 -0.27 -6.34
N ALA A 72 1.03 0.67 -7.16
CA ALA A 72 0.29 1.20 -8.31
C ALA A 72 0.00 0.18 -9.43
N PHE A 73 0.74 -0.93 -9.49
CA PHE A 73 0.50 -2.05 -10.40
C PHE A 73 0.19 -3.34 -9.65
N SER A 74 -0.29 -3.22 -8.41
CA SER A 74 -0.87 -4.32 -7.65
C SER A 74 -2.38 -4.40 -7.88
N ASP A 75 -2.98 -5.50 -7.43
CA ASP A 75 -4.42 -5.78 -7.57
C ASP A 75 -5.30 -4.99 -6.56
N GLY A 76 -4.86 -3.80 -6.15
CA GLY A 76 -5.60 -2.84 -5.29
C GLY A 76 -5.93 -3.29 -3.85
N LYS A 77 -5.76 -4.58 -3.51
CA LYS A 77 -6.32 -5.18 -2.29
C LYS A 77 -5.81 -4.51 -1.00
N TYR A 78 -6.70 -3.84 -0.28
CA TYR A 78 -6.42 -3.27 1.03
C TYR A 78 -6.83 -4.24 2.14
N ASN A 79 -5.90 -4.55 3.06
CA ASN A 79 -6.04 -5.66 4.01
C ASN A 79 -6.14 -5.16 5.45
N PHE A 80 -7.21 -5.53 6.13
CA PHE A 80 -7.50 -5.16 7.50
C PHE A 80 -7.19 -6.34 8.43
N THR A 81 -5.92 -6.46 8.84
CA THR A 81 -5.44 -7.51 9.73
C THR A 81 -4.07 -7.15 10.31
N THR A 82 -3.68 -7.86 11.38
CA THR A 82 -2.30 -7.87 11.91
C THR A 82 -1.64 -9.25 11.77
N GLU A 83 -2.29 -10.19 11.07
CA GLU A 83 -1.78 -11.56 10.88
C GLU A 83 -0.82 -11.67 9.68
N PHE A 84 -0.80 -10.69 8.77
CA PHE A 84 0.18 -10.57 7.69
C PHE A 84 0.39 -9.09 7.31
N GLY A 85 1.52 -8.80 6.64
CA GLY A 85 1.93 -7.44 6.25
C GLY A 85 3.27 -6.96 6.84
N GLY A 86 3.86 -7.72 7.77
CA GLY A 86 5.17 -7.45 8.36
C GLY A 86 5.16 -7.54 9.89
N TRP A 87 6.24 -7.06 10.51
CA TRP A 87 6.53 -7.14 11.95
C TRP A 87 6.04 -5.96 12.78
N LEU A 88 5.19 -5.06 12.24
CA LEU A 88 4.74 -3.88 12.99
C LEU A 88 4.05 -4.23 14.35
N PRO A 89 3.30 -5.35 14.49
CA PRO A 89 2.80 -5.83 15.78
C PRO A 89 3.86 -6.22 16.83
N ASP A 90 5.12 -6.37 16.44
CA ASP A 90 6.23 -6.71 17.35
C ASP A 90 6.79 -5.44 18.02
N TYR A 91 6.48 -4.26 17.46
CA TYR A 91 6.89 -2.94 17.96
C TYR A 91 5.73 -2.12 18.54
N LEU A 92 4.49 -2.38 18.09
CA LEU A 92 3.28 -1.65 18.49
C LEU A 92 2.16 -2.62 18.90
N PRO A 93 1.31 -2.27 19.90
CA PRO A 93 0.15 -3.09 20.25
C PRO A 93 -0.75 -3.36 19.04
N LYS A 94 -1.21 -4.61 18.87
CA LYS A 94 -2.06 -5.01 17.74
C LYS A 94 -3.29 -4.11 17.53
N LYS A 95 -3.86 -3.57 18.61
CA LYS A 95 -4.94 -2.58 18.52
C LYS A 95 -4.47 -1.31 17.81
N THR A 96 -3.36 -0.70 18.25
CA THR A 96 -2.77 0.50 17.63
C THR A 96 -2.44 0.28 16.15
N VAL A 97 -1.98 -0.92 15.77
CA VAL A 97 -1.75 -1.25 14.36
C VAL A 97 -3.07 -1.31 13.56
N MET A 98 -4.13 -1.92 14.11
CA MET A 98 -5.46 -1.87 13.48
C MET A 98 -6.03 -0.45 13.41
N ASP A 99 -5.93 0.34 14.49
CA ASP A 99 -6.38 1.73 14.54
C ASP A 99 -5.69 2.59 13.46
N LEU A 100 -4.40 2.32 13.16
CA LEU A 100 -3.64 2.96 12.08
C LEU A 100 -4.06 2.47 10.67
N ILE A 101 -4.40 1.19 10.52
CA ILE A 101 -4.90 0.62 9.26
C ILE A 101 -6.28 1.21 8.92
N ASP A 102 -7.23 1.19 9.86
CA ASP A 102 -8.56 1.80 9.65
C ASP A 102 -8.47 3.33 9.48
N TYR A 103 -7.45 4.02 10.05
CA TYR A 103 -7.18 5.43 9.76
C TYR A 103 -6.74 5.67 8.30
N VAL A 104 -5.77 4.91 7.80
CA VAL A 104 -5.31 5.01 6.40
C VAL A 104 -6.44 4.64 5.43
N ASP A 105 -7.30 3.67 5.78
CA ASP A 105 -8.46 3.32 4.97
C ASP A 105 -9.53 4.42 4.93
N SER A 106 -9.67 5.20 6.01
CA SER A 106 -10.55 6.38 6.03
C SER A 106 -10.09 7.48 5.06
N ILE A 107 -8.77 7.66 4.89
CA ILE A 107 -8.18 8.56 3.89
C ILE A 107 -8.46 8.02 2.47
N ASN A 108 -8.37 6.71 2.27
CA ASN A 108 -8.69 6.10 0.98
C ASN A 108 -10.18 6.26 0.64
N CYS A 109 -11.09 6.06 1.59
CA CYS A 109 -12.52 6.30 1.40
C CYS A 109 -12.83 7.75 1.04
N SER A 110 -12.25 8.73 1.72
CA SER A 110 -12.49 10.16 1.42
C SER A 110 -11.91 10.59 0.07
N ASN A 111 -10.97 9.83 -0.50
CA ASN A 111 -10.44 9.98 -1.85
C ASN A 111 -11.08 9.02 -2.88
N GLY A 112 -12.19 8.36 -2.55
CA GLY A 112 -13.03 7.61 -3.51
C GLY A 112 -12.78 6.10 -3.61
N ALA A 113 -12.06 5.47 -2.67
CA ALA A 113 -11.95 4.02 -2.60
C ALA A 113 -13.32 3.34 -2.33
N PRO A 114 -13.59 2.13 -2.85
CA PRO A 114 -14.89 1.46 -2.72
C PRO A 114 -15.25 1.14 -1.27
N GLY A 115 -16.53 1.25 -0.91
CA GLY A 115 -16.99 1.03 0.46
C GLY A 115 -17.11 -0.45 0.89
N GLU A 116 -17.20 -1.38 -0.06
CA GLU A 116 -17.42 -2.81 0.24
C GLU A 116 -16.17 -3.47 0.84
N THR A 117 -16.38 -4.48 1.69
CA THR A 117 -15.30 -5.32 2.23
C THR A 117 -15.73 -6.77 2.35
N TYR A 118 -14.87 -7.68 1.89
CA TYR A 118 -15.05 -9.12 1.91
C TYR A 118 -14.29 -9.75 3.10
N THR A 119 -14.76 -10.88 3.63
CA THR A 119 -14.05 -11.62 4.68
C THR A 119 -14.35 -13.12 4.62
N THR A 120 -13.36 -13.94 5.00
CA THR A 120 -13.50 -15.40 5.14
C THR A 120 -14.05 -15.82 6.51
N LYS A 121 -14.37 -14.85 7.39
CA LYS A 121 -14.97 -15.11 8.70
C LYS A 121 -16.23 -15.98 8.59
N ASN A 122 -16.35 -16.96 9.47
CA ASN A 122 -17.40 -18.00 9.49
C ASN A 122 -17.41 -18.98 8.29
N SER A 123 -16.41 -18.96 7.40
CA SER A 123 -16.30 -19.95 6.32
C SER A 123 -15.91 -21.35 6.82
N SER A 124 -16.54 -22.39 6.26
CA SER A 124 -16.18 -23.80 6.47
C SER A 124 -14.75 -24.13 6.05
N ILE A 125 -14.16 -23.34 5.13
CA ILE A 125 -12.76 -23.47 4.67
C ILE A 125 -11.79 -23.50 5.85
N ARG A 126 -12.00 -22.69 6.91
CA ARG A 126 -11.11 -22.68 8.07
C ARG A 126 -11.10 -24.02 8.82
N ARG A 127 -12.22 -24.74 8.85
CA ARG A 127 -12.30 -26.08 9.47
C ARG A 127 -11.66 -27.15 8.58
N LEU A 128 -11.82 -27.05 7.26
CA LEU A 128 -11.19 -27.95 6.30
C LEU A 128 -9.66 -27.79 6.31
N ALA A 129 -9.17 -26.54 6.31
CA ALA A 129 -7.76 -26.21 6.38
C ALA A 129 -7.09 -26.78 7.65
N LEU A 130 -7.69 -26.54 8.82
CA LEU A 130 -7.20 -27.10 10.10
C LEU A 130 -7.24 -28.64 10.15
N GLY A 131 -8.11 -29.29 9.37
CA GLY A 131 -8.11 -30.75 9.20
C GLY A 131 -6.89 -31.30 8.43
N CYS A 132 -6.15 -30.42 7.76
CA CYS A 132 -4.93 -30.71 7.00
C CYS A 132 -3.70 -29.96 7.56
N ASP A 133 -3.72 -29.53 8.82
CA ASP A 133 -2.68 -28.72 9.50
C ASP A 133 -2.41 -27.33 8.83
N LEU A 134 -3.36 -26.82 8.05
CA LEU A 134 -3.26 -25.53 7.38
C LEU A 134 -3.92 -24.41 8.20
N HIS A 135 -3.09 -23.51 8.73
CA HIS A 135 -3.53 -22.36 9.51
C HIS A 135 -3.99 -21.20 8.61
N LEU A 136 -5.30 -21.12 8.34
CA LEU A 136 -5.89 -20.01 7.59
C LEU A 136 -5.81 -18.71 8.40
N LEU A 137 -5.08 -17.72 7.87
CA LEU A 137 -5.01 -16.35 8.40
C LEU A 137 -6.35 -15.62 8.20
N ASN A 138 -6.74 -14.81 9.18
CA ASN A 138 -7.98 -14.03 9.13
C ASN A 138 -7.72 -12.63 8.57
N GLY A 139 -8.68 -12.15 7.78
CA GLY A 139 -8.70 -10.77 7.31
C GLY A 139 -10.11 -10.31 6.89
N LYS A 140 -10.32 -9.00 6.96
CA LYS A 140 -11.28 -8.27 6.13
C LYS A 140 -10.45 -7.64 5.00
N VAL A 141 -10.98 -7.59 3.78
CA VAL A 141 -10.26 -7.11 2.58
C VAL A 141 -11.18 -6.22 1.76
N ARG A 142 -10.68 -5.08 1.26
CA ARG A 142 -11.31 -4.26 0.23
C ARG A 142 -10.60 -4.49 -1.11
N HIS A 143 -11.36 -4.51 -2.19
CA HIS A 143 -10.90 -4.58 -3.58
C HIS A 143 -11.93 -3.80 -4.40
#